data_AF-A0A7C1IIY6-F1
#
_entry.id   AF-A0A7C1IIY6-F1
#
_cell.length_a   1.000
_cell.length_b   1.000
_cell.length_c   1.000
_cell.angle_alpha   90.00
_cell.angle_beta   90.00
_cell.angle_gamma   90.00
#
_symmetry.space_group_name_H-M   'P 1'
#
loop_
_entity.id
_entity.type
_entity.pdbx_description
1 polymer ?
#
loop_
_entity_poly.entity_id
_entity_poly.type
_entity_poly.pdbx_seq_one_letter_code
_entity_poly.pdbx_strand_id
1 'polypeptide(L)'
;NLATFYESITKNPSYRPRFRFSHWTTELLGALACVVVMFLISATWASITVLTISALYWYIARKQIIARWGDVKHGIAFERTRKNLLRLEDEEYHPKNWRPMILALSGGAWSRLYLAVYGHWLAGGNGVLTLAQIIVGDVRQLLERRRNQERLLSRFISEEELAAFPAVVVSPSIEQGIQTLVQAAGIGAVRPNTVLIGWTRDPSRIETFGTTLRTIAGLGRSIVVVKTGELDKEHAWEAQPGTIDVWWRGRVNGTLMVLLAHLLVQNNEWRGRMIRLIRAIPSEAGREEAEKHLNRLIELARIRAQSVVVIADDVTTAIHEVSASAAVTMLGFTPPEPGHEESFIEAMNRFTDGLGTTILVSSAGGMDLEA
;
A
#
# COMPACT_ATOMS: atom_id res chain seq x y z
N ASN A 1 -5.95 -32.14 -26.16
CA ASN A 1 -6.62 -32.69 -24.97
C ASN A 1 -6.24 -31.93 -23.71
N LEU A 2 -5.05 -32.11 -23.12
CA LEU A 2 -4.70 -31.40 -21.88
C LEU A 2 -4.63 -29.87 -22.05
N ALA A 3 -3.98 -29.37 -23.11
CA ALA A 3 -3.89 -27.94 -23.37
C ALA A 3 -5.26 -27.29 -23.62
N THR A 4 -6.11 -27.93 -24.44
CA THR A 4 -7.48 -27.48 -24.71
C THR A 4 -8.36 -27.50 -23.47
N PHE A 5 -8.22 -28.52 -22.60
CA PHE A 5 -8.89 -28.57 -21.31
C PHE A 5 -8.56 -27.36 -20.43
N TYR A 6 -7.27 -26.98 -20.36
CA TYR A 6 -6.85 -25.79 -19.62
C TYR A 6 -7.42 -24.49 -20.20
N GLU A 7 -7.44 -24.35 -21.52
CA GLU A 7 -8.03 -23.17 -22.18
C GLU A 7 -9.55 -23.07 -21.91
N SER A 8 -10.23 -24.22 -21.90
CA SER A 8 -11.68 -24.33 -21.66
C SER A 8 -12.05 -23.99 -20.21
N ILE A 9 -11.29 -24.50 -19.21
CA ILE A 9 -11.57 -24.23 -17.79
C ILE A 9 -11.20 -22.80 -17.36
N THR A 10 -10.18 -22.21 -18.00
CA THR A 10 -9.78 -20.81 -17.74
C THR A 10 -10.69 -19.80 -18.41
N LYS A 11 -11.61 -20.25 -19.28
CA LYS A 11 -12.50 -19.40 -20.06
C LYS A 11 -11.74 -18.32 -20.85
N ASN A 12 -10.60 -18.69 -21.44
CA ASN A 12 -9.81 -17.78 -22.25
C ASN A 12 -10.63 -17.29 -23.47
N PRO A 13 -10.88 -15.97 -23.63
CA PRO A 13 -11.69 -15.44 -24.73
C PRO A 13 -11.14 -15.74 -26.13
N SER A 14 -9.83 -16.00 -26.24
CA SER A 14 -9.18 -16.33 -27.51
C SER A 14 -9.48 -17.77 -27.95
N TYR A 15 -9.80 -18.67 -27.01
CA TYR A 15 -10.16 -20.06 -27.28
C TYR A 15 -11.66 -20.18 -27.57
N ARG A 16 -12.02 -20.28 -28.85
CA ARG A 16 -13.41 -20.33 -29.34
C ARG A 16 -13.64 -21.56 -30.23
N PRO A 17 -13.75 -22.77 -29.65
CA PRO A 17 -14.03 -23.96 -30.43
C PRO A 17 -15.39 -23.83 -31.12
N ARG A 18 -15.43 -23.98 -32.45
CA ARG A 18 -16.67 -23.95 -33.25
C ARG A 18 -17.40 -25.29 -33.25
N PHE A 19 -16.76 -26.34 -32.73
CA PHE A 19 -17.30 -27.69 -32.75
C PHE A 19 -18.33 -27.88 -31.64
N ARG A 20 -19.52 -28.36 -32.00
CA ARG A 20 -20.68 -28.49 -31.10
C ARG A 20 -20.46 -29.39 -29.87
N PHE A 21 -19.57 -30.38 -29.96
CA PHE A 21 -19.29 -31.30 -28.85
C PHE A 21 -17.96 -30.97 -28.16
N SER A 22 -17.39 -29.78 -28.37
CA SER A 22 -16.22 -29.32 -27.62
C SER A 22 -16.66 -28.92 -26.23
N HIS A 23 -16.31 -29.72 -25.23
CA HIS A 23 -16.56 -29.43 -23.83
C HIS A 23 -15.34 -29.82 -22.99
N TRP A 24 -15.07 -29.09 -21.90
CA TRP A 24 -13.91 -29.35 -21.04
C TRP A 24 -13.86 -30.81 -20.56
N THR A 25 -15.02 -31.45 -20.33
CA THR A 25 -15.10 -32.87 -19.94
C THR A 25 -14.58 -33.80 -21.03
N THR A 26 -14.95 -33.57 -22.30
CA THR A 26 -14.48 -34.40 -23.42
C THR A 26 -12.97 -34.28 -23.63
N GLU A 27 -12.43 -33.08 -23.42
CA GLU A 27 -11.00 -32.80 -23.52
C GLU A 27 -10.20 -33.45 -22.39
N LEU A 28 -10.76 -33.41 -21.16
CA LEU A 28 -10.17 -34.07 -19.99
C LEU A 28 -10.23 -35.59 -20.11
N LEU A 29 -11.38 -36.15 -20.49
CA LEU A 29 -11.54 -37.59 -20.72
C LEU A 29 -10.61 -38.07 -21.82
N GLY A 30 -10.49 -37.33 -22.92
CA GLY A 30 -9.53 -37.64 -23.97
C GLY A 30 -8.08 -37.59 -23.49
N ALA A 31 -7.73 -36.67 -22.58
CA ALA A 31 -6.37 -36.62 -22.01
C ALA A 31 -6.10 -37.85 -21.12
N LEU A 32 -7.04 -38.16 -20.21
CA LEU A 32 -6.95 -39.31 -19.32
C LEU A 32 -6.89 -40.63 -20.08
N ALA A 33 -7.76 -40.82 -21.08
CA ALA A 33 -7.78 -42.02 -21.90
C ALA A 33 -6.45 -42.25 -22.61
N CYS A 34 -5.84 -41.20 -23.19
CA CYS A 34 -4.52 -41.31 -23.81
C CYS A 34 -3.45 -41.76 -22.80
N VAL A 35 -3.45 -41.18 -21.59
CA VAL A 35 -2.49 -41.57 -20.54
C VAL A 35 -2.70 -43.03 -20.13
N VAL A 36 -3.94 -43.45 -19.87
CA VAL A 36 -4.27 -44.83 -19.49
C VAL A 36 -3.80 -45.83 -20.55
N VAL A 37 -4.10 -45.56 -21.83
CA VAL A 37 -3.67 -46.44 -22.94
C VAL A 37 -2.15 -46.51 -23.05
N MET A 38 -1.42 -45.40 -22.85
CA MET A 38 0.05 -45.43 -22.85
C MET A 38 0.60 -46.39 -21.78
N PHE A 39 0.06 -46.34 -20.55
CA PHE A 39 0.48 -47.23 -19.47
C PHE A 39 0.08 -48.70 -19.68
N LEU A 40 -1.06 -48.96 -20.33
CA LEU A 40 -1.48 -50.32 -20.70
C LEU A 40 -0.57 -50.96 -21.75
N ILE A 41 -0.04 -50.18 -22.70
CA ILE A 41 0.86 -50.68 -23.75
C ILE A 41 2.25 -50.97 -23.17
N SER A 42 2.85 -50.00 -22.48
CA SER A 42 4.14 -50.19 -21.82
C SER A 42 4.34 -49.16 -20.71
N ALA A 43 4.23 -49.63 -19.47
CA ALA A 43 4.42 -48.77 -18.30
C ALA A 43 5.83 -48.15 -18.25
N THR A 44 6.86 -48.88 -18.68
CA THR A 44 8.26 -48.40 -18.64
C THR A 44 8.47 -47.23 -19.58
N TRP A 45 8.11 -47.38 -20.86
CA TRP A 45 8.28 -46.32 -21.85
C TRP A 45 7.32 -45.14 -21.61
N ALA A 46 6.10 -45.41 -21.16
CA ALA A 46 5.15 -44.36 -20.76
C ALA A 46 5.72 -43.51 -19.61
N SER A 47 6.29 -44.14 -18.57
CA SER A 47 6.90 -43.44 -17.44
C SER A 47 8.08 -42.57 -17.87
N ILE A 48 8.97 -43.10 -18.72
CA ILE A 48 10.09 -42.35 -19.29
C ILE A 48 9.57 -41.13 -20.07
N THR A 49 8.57 -41.33 -20.94
CA THR A 49 8.00 -40.25 -21.77
C THR A 49 7.38 -39.15 -20.91
N VAL A 50 6.58 -39.52 -19.91
CA VAL A 50 5.97 -38.56 -18.98
C VAL A 50 7.06 -37.79 -18.24
N LEU A 51 8.07 -38.48 -17.70
CA LEU A 51 9.21 -37.84 -17.03
C LEU A 51 9.94 -36.85 -17.95
N THR A 52 10.25 -37.26 -19.19
CA THR A 52 10.94 -36.41 -20.16
C THR A 52 10.10 -35.18 -20.53
N ILE A 53 8.81 -35.34 -20.79
CA ILE A 53 7.90 -34.22 -21.11
C ILE A 53 7.76 -33.28 -19.90
N SER A 54 7.62 -33.83 -18.68
CA SER A 54 7.55 -33.03 -17.45
C SER A 54 8.85 -32.28 -17.18
N ALA A 55 10.01 -32.90 -17.38
CA ALA A 55 11.31 -32.26 -17.25
C ALA A 55 11.50 -31.15 -18.30
N LEU A 56 11.10 -31.39 -19.55
CA LEU A 56 11.13 -30.38 -20.60
C LEU A 56 10.19 -29.21 -20.29
N TYR A 57 8.97 -29.49 -19.85
CA TYR A 57 8.01 -28.47 -19.43
C TYR A 57 8.58 -27.63 -18.28
N TRP A 58 9.17 -28.27 -17.26
CA TRP A 58 9.79 -27.58 -16.14
C TRP A 58 11.00 -26.73 -16.56
N TYR A 59 11.84 -27.25 -17.45
CA TYR A 59 12.99 -26.52 -18.01
C TYR A 59 12.54 -25.28 -18.77
N ILE A 60 11.55 -25.42 -19.66
CA ILE A 60 10.97 -24.29 -20.41
C ILE A 60 10.33 -23.28 -19.45
N ALA A 61 9.56 -23.76 -18.47
CA ALA A 61 8.89 -22.91 -17.50
C ALA A 61 9.88 -22.11 -16.63
N ARG A 62 11.06 -22.65 -16.32
CA ARG A 62 12.12 -21.94 -15.58
C ARG A 62 12.89 -20.94 -16.43
N LYS A 63 13.07 -21.21 -17.73
CA LYS A 63 13.89 -20.38 -18.61
C LYS A 63 13.29 -19.00 -18.94
N GLN A 64 12.11 -18.66 -18.41
CA GLN A 64 11.38 -17.41 -18.70
C GLN A 64 11.52 -17.01 -20.18
N ILE A 65 11.34 -17.98 -21.09
CA ILE A 65 11.28 -17.65 -22.51
C ILE A 65 10.09 -16.71 -22.59
N ILE A 66 10.36 -15.44 -22.91
CA ILE A 66 9.34 -14.41 -23.16
C ILE A 66 8.61 -14.87 -24.41
N ALA A 67 7.69 -15.83 -24.23
CA ALA A 67 6.89 -16.37 -25.28
C ALA A 67 5.97 -15.22 -25.70
N ARG A 68 6.15 -14.73 -26.93
CA ARG A 68 5.27 -13.72 -27.55
C ARG A 68 3.82 -14.23 -27.77
N TRP A 69 3.52 -15.46 -27.35
CA TRP A 69 2.24 -16.14 -27.48
C TRP A 69 1.65 -16.31 -26.08
N GLY A 70 0.34 -16.04 -25.93
CA GLY A 70 -0.33 -16.00 -24.63
C GLY A 70 -0.08 -17.26 -23.78
N ASP A 71 0.25 -17.06 -22.50
CA ASP A 71 0.49 -18.14 -21.55
C ASP A 71 -0.82 -18.52 -20.84
N VAL A 72 -1.17 -19.80 -20.88
CA VAL A 72 -2.28 -20.41 -20.13
C VAL A 72 -2.21 -20.07 -18.64
N LYS A 73 -0.99 -19.91 -18.08
CA LYS A 73 -0.80 -19.51 -16.67
C LYS A 73 -1.36 -18.13 -16.37
N HIS A 74 -1.22 -17.17 -17.30
CA HIS A 74 -1.80 -15.84 -17.15
C HIS A 74 -3.33 -15.91 -17.17
N GLY A 75 -3.93 -16.78 -17.99
CA GLY A 75 -5.37 -17.02 -17.99
C GLY A 75 -5.91 -17.52 -16.66
N ILE A 76 -5.24 -18.51 -16.03
CA ILE A 76 -5.61 -19.01 -14.69
C ILE A 76 -5.49 -17.89 -13.65
N ALA A 77 -4.38 -17.15 -13.65
CA ALA A 77 -4.15 -16.07 -12.70
C ALA A 77 -5.21 -14.98 -12.83
N PHE A 78 -5.52 -14.56 -14.05
CA PHE A 78 -6.55 -13.55 -14.33
C PHE A 78 -7.93 -13.98 -13.83
N GLU A 79 -8.37 -15.21 -14.14
CA GLU A 79 -9.69 -15.68 -13.71
C GLU A 79 -9.79 -15.81 -12.18
N ARG A 80 -8.70 -16.21 -11.51
CA ARG A 80 -8.63 -16.22 -10.04
C ARG A 80 -8.74 -14.80 -9.47
N THR A 81 -7.96 -13.86 -9.99
CA THR A 81 -8.01 -12.45 -9.58
C THR A 81 -9.41 -11.87 -9.78
N ARG A 82 -10.02 -12.09 -10.95
CA ARG A 82 -11.37 -11.61 -11.25
C ARG A 82 -12.41 -12.17 -10.28
N LYS A 83 -12.40 -13.48 -10.01
CA LYS A 83 -13.32 -14.10 -9.04
C LYS A 83 -13.13 -13.53 -7.63
N ASN A 84 -11.88 -13.32 -7.21
CA ASN A 84 -11.59 -12.76 -5.89
C ASN A 84 -12.04 -11.29 -5.79
N LEU A 85 -11.83 -10.49 -6.83
CA LEU A 85 -12.29 -9.10 -6.87
C LEU A 85 -13.81 -8.99 -6.79
N LEU A 86 -14.54 -9.85 -7.50
CA LEU A 86 -16.00 -9.89 -7.42
C LEU A 86 -16.50 -10.29 -6.02
N ARG A 87 -15.85 -11.29 -5.41
CA ARG A 87 -16.18 -11.69 -4.04
C ARG A 87 -15.95 -10.56 -3.03
N LEU A 88 -14.88 -9.79 -3.19
CA LEU A 88 -14.61 -8.63 -2.33
C LEU A 88 -15.62 -7.49 -2.52
N GLU A 89 -16.25 -7.39 -3.69
CA GLU A 89 -17.32 -6.40 -3.94
C GLU A 89 -18.63 -6.79 -3.23
N ASP A 90 -18.91 -8.09 -3.13
CA ASP A 90 -20.12 -8.63 -2.52
C ASP A 90 -20.05 -8.68 -0.97
N GLU A 91 -18.84 -8.68 -0.39
CA GLU A 91 -18.64 -8.74 1.07
C GLU A 91 -18.90 -7.38 1.73
N GLU A 92 -19.79 -7.35 2.74
CA GLU A 92 -19.99 -6.14 3.55
C GLU A 92 -18.69 -5.75 4.27
N TYR A 93 -18.28 -4.50 4.10
CA TYR A 93 -17.05 -4.00 4.68
C TYR A 93 -17.12 -4.00 6.21
N HIS A 94 -16.30 -4.83 6.85
CA HIS A 94 -16.18 -4.90 8.30
C HIS A 94 -14.97 -4.09 8.79
N PRO A 95 -15.09 -3.19 9.79
CA PRO A 95 -13.98 -2.35 10.27
C PRO A 95 -12.70 -3.11 10.67
N LYS A 96 -12.83 -4.31 11.26
CA LYS A 96 -11.70 -5.22 11.58
C LYS A 96 -10.92 -5.75 10.38
N ASN A 97 -11.50 -5.70 9.19
CA ASN A 97 -10.88 -6.18 7.96
C ASN A 97 -10.20 -5.06 7.16
N TRP A 98 -10.08 -3.86 7.73
CA TRP A 98 -9.35 -2.77 7.09
C TRP A 98 -7.93 -3.21 6.72
N ARG A 99 -7.51 -2.88 5.50
CA ARG A 99 -6.13 -3.07 5.02
C ARG A 99 -5.62 -1.78 4.41
N PRO A 100 -4.31 -1.49 4.53
CA PRO A 100 -3.74 -0.30 3.90
C PRO A 100 -3.75 -0.46 2.38
N MET A 101 -4.54 0.38 1.70
CA MET A 101 -4.53 0.52 0.24
C MET A 101 -3.96 1.90 -0.07
N ILE A 102 -2.64 1.97 -0.19
CA ILE A 102 -1.86 3.21 -0.20
C ILE A 102 -1.60 3.63 -1.64
N LEU A 103 -2.01 4.85 -1.98
CA LEU A 103 -1.54 5.58 -3.16
C LEU A 103 -0.43 6.54 -2.74
N ALA A 104 0.82 6.20 -3.01
CA ALA A 104 1.98 7.02 -2.68
C ALA A 104 2.35 7.95 -3.83
N LEU A 105 2.29 9.26 -3.61
CA LEU A 105 2.70 10.28 -4.58
C LEU A 105 4.24 10.45 -4.59
N SER A 106 4.96 9.36 -4.87
CA SER A 106 6.42 9.29 -4.86
C SER A 106 7.07 10.03 -6.03
N GLY A 107 6.31 10.35 -7.09
CA GLY A 107 6.86 10.94 -8.30
C GLY A 107 7.61 9.90 -9.14
N GLY A 108 8.58 10.35 -9.93
CA GLY A 108 9.41 9.46 -10.76
C GLY A 108 10.30 8.56 -9.91
N ALA A 109 10.83 7.51 -10.54
CA ALA A 109 11.76 6.59 -9.90
C ALA A 109 12.93 7.34 -9.23
N TRP A 110 13.29 6.95 -8.00
CA TRP A 110 14.31 7.56 -7.15
C TRP A 110 14.14 9.05 -6.79
N SER A 111 13.03 9.71 -7.15
CA SER A 111 12.86 11.16 -6.91
C SER A 111 12.51 11.50 -5.45
N ARG A 112 11.55 10.79 -4.86
CA ARG A 112 11.19 10.87 -3.43
C ARG A 112 11.22 9.49 -2.82
N LEU A 113 12.41 8.89 -2.76
CA LEU A 113 12.61 7.50 -2.33
C LEU A 113 11.93 7.21 -0.99
N TYR A 114 12.01 8.14 -0.03
CA TYR A 114 11.35 8.01 1.28
C TYR A 114 9.84 7.72 1.21
N LEU A 115 9.11 8.23 0.20
CA LEU A 115 7.68 7.93 0.04
C LEU A 115 7.44 6.51 -0.47
N ALA A 116 8.35 5.98 -1.30
CA ALA A 116 8.29 4.58 -1.71
C ALA A 116 8.62 3.65 -0.53
N VAL A 117 9.66 3.99 0.24
CA VAL A 117 10.09 3.23 1.43
C VAL A 117 9.00 3.22 2.51
N TYR A 118 8.54 4.40 2.96
CA TYR A 118 7.47 4.46 3.95
C TYR A 118 6.16 3.90 3.42
N GLY A 119 5.87 4.04 2.12
CA GLY A 119 4.72 3.37 1.51
C GLY A 119 4.82 1.85 1.64
N HIS A 120 6.00 1.28 1.41
CA HIS A 120 6.25 -0.15 1.57
C HIS A 120 6.08 -0.58 3.03
N TRP A 121 6.71 0.11 3.97
CA TRP A 121 6.61 -0.23 5.39
C TRP A 121 5.19 -0.07 5.94
N LEU A 122 4.48 0.97 5.56
CA LEU A 122 3.09 1.20 6.00
C LEU A 122 2.10 0.24 5.34
N ALA A 123 2.44 -0.37 4.20
CA ALA A 123 1.65 -1.47 3.63
C ALA A 123 1.86 -2.79 4.39
N GLY A 124 2.99 -2.95 5.10
CA GLY A 124 3.27 -4.07 6.01
C GLY A 124 3.21 -5.45 5.35
N GLY A 125 3.43 -5.53 4.03
CA GLY A 125 3.29 -6.76 3.22
C GLY A 125 1.86 -7.33 3.10
N ASN A 126 0.88 -6.70 3.75
CA ASN A 126 -0.50 -7.18 3.87
C ASN A 126 -1.52 -6.25 3.18
N GLY A 127 -1.04 -5.14 2.61
CA GLY A 127 -1.82 -4.15 1.88
C GLY A 127 -1.49 -4.08 0.39
N VAL A 128 -2.03 -3.06 -0.27
CA VAL A 128 -1.74 -2.73 -1.66
C VAL A 128 -1.03 -1.39 -1.70
N LEU A 129 0.14 -1.35 -2.33
CA LEU A 129 0.88 -0.12 -2.57
C LEU A 129 0.86 0.24 -4.06
N THR A 130 0.45 1.46 -4.37
CA THR A 130 0.58 2.05 -5.71
C THR A 130 1.55 3.22 -5.64
N LEU A 131 2.67 3.14 -6.35
CA LEU A 131 3.59 4.26 -6.52
C LEU A 131 3.15 5.10 -7.71
N ALA A 132 2.88 6.38 -7.49
CA ALA A 132 2.28 7.24 -8.47
C ALA A 132 3.16 8.41 -8.89
N GLN A 133 3.16 8.67 -10.20
CA GLN A 133 3.80 9.81 -10.83
C GLN A 133 2.80 10.60 -11.67
N ILE A 134 2.79 11.91 -11.47
CA ILE A 134 2.02 12.85 -12.27
C ILE A 134 3.01 13.63 -13.16
N ILE A 135 2.80 13.57 -14.47
CA ILE A 135 3.55 14.35 -15.45
C ILE A 135 2.66 15.51 -15.90
N VAL A 136 3.10 16.74 -15.66
CA VAL A 136 2.34 17.93 -16.04
C VAL A 136 2.48 18.17 -17.55
N GLY A 137 1.37 18.28 -18.27
CA GLY A 137 1.33 18.60 -19.70
C GLY A 137 0.15 18.00 -20.45
N ASP A 138 0.18 18.08 -21.79
CA ASP A 138 -0.82 17.48 -22.67
C ASP A 138 -0.56 15.98 -22.86
N VAL A 139 -1.57 15.16 -22.55
CA VAL A 139 -1.57 13.71 -22.71
C VAL A 139 -1.17 13.29 -24.12
N ARG A 140 -1.67 13.98 -25.16
CA ARG A 140 -1.45 13.61 -26.56
C ARG A 140 0.02 13.73 -26.96
N GLN A 141 0.71 14.72 -26.40
CA GLN A 141 2.11 15.00 -26.70
C GLN A 141 3.05 14.14 -25.86
N LEU A 142 2.60 13.66 -24.70
CA LEU A 142 3.45 12.98 -23.72
C LEU A 142 3.19 11.47 -23.60
N LEU A 143 2.48 10.85 -24.56
CA LEU A 143 2.17 9.41 -24.55
C LEU A 143 3.42 8.53 -24.41
N GLU A 144 4.47 8.80 -25.19
CA GLU A 144 5.72 8.04 -25.12
C GLU A 144 6.45 8.28 -23.80
N ARG A 145 6.54 9.54 -23.36
CA ARG A 145 7.14 9.90 -22.07
C ARG A 145 6.43 9.17 -20.93
N ARG A 146 5.10 9.16 -20.91
CA ARG A 146 4.29 8.44 -19.90
C ARG A 146 4.62 6.95 -19.88
N ARG A 147 4.62 6.29 -21.04
CA ARG A 147 4.97 4.86 -21.14
C ARG A 147 6.39 4.56 -20.67
N ASN A 148 7.35 5.42 -21.01
CA ASN A 148 8.74 5.26 -20.59
C ASN A 148 8.91 5.45 -19.07
N GLN A 149 8.24 6.45 -18.49
CA GLN A 149 8.25 6.68 -17.05
C GLN A 149 7.57 5.54 -16.29
N GLU A 150 6.47 4.98 -16.81
CA GLU A 150 5.79 3.82 -16.23
C GLU A 150 6.70 2.57 -16.23
N ARG A 151 7.46 2.34 -17.31
CA ARG A 151 8.47 1.26 -17.36
C ARG A 151 9.62 1.49 -16.39
N LEU A 152 10.11 2.72 -16.26
CA LEU A 152 11.18 3.06 -15.30
C LEU A 152 10.72 2.85 -13.87
N LEU A 153 9.49 3.27 -13.54
CA LEU A 153 8.92 3.06 -12.22
C LEU A 153 8.68 1.57 -11.93
N SER A 154 8.22 0.81 -12.94
CA SER A 154 8.08 -0.65 -12.82
C SER A 154 9.42 -1.35 -12.60
N ARG A 155 10.49 -0.89 -13.27
CA ARG A 155 11.84 -1.41 -13.07
C ARG A 155 12.33 -1.14 -11.66
N PHE A 156 12.19 0.10 -11.18
CA PHE A 156 12.52 0.48 -9.81
C PHE A 156 11.81 -0.41 -8.78
N ILE A 157 10.49 -0.63 -8.93
CA ILE A 157 9.72 -1.53 -8.07
C ILE A 157 10.30 -2.94 -8.05
N SER A 158 10.73 -3.45 -9.21
CA SER A 158 11.31 -4.79 -9.32
C SER A 158 12.74 -4.88 -8.79
N GLU A 159 13.56 -3.85 -8.99
CA GLU A 159 14.96 -3.79 -8.53
C GLU A 159 15.04 -3.71 -7.00
N GLU A 160 14.12 -2.97 -6.38
CA GLU A 160 14.01 -2.82 -4.92
C GLU A 160 13.08 -3.87 -4.27
N GLU A 161 12.63 -4.89 -5.03
CA GLU A 161 11.76 -5.98 -4.58
C GLU A 161 10.46 -5.53 -3.86
N LEU A 162 9.86 -4.43 -4.32
CA LEU A 162 8.66 -3.87 -3.70
C LEU A 162 7.40 -4.59 -4.15
N ALA A 163 6.56 -4.97 -3.18
CA ALA A 163 5.18 -5.41 -3.42
C ALA A 163 4.27 -4.22 -3.79
N ALA A 164 4.56 -3.57 -4.91
CA ALA A 164 3.91 -2.34 -5.34
C ALA A 164 3.54 -2.34 -6.84
N PHE A 165 2.64 -1.44 -7.22
CA PHE A 165 2.23 -1.23 -8.61
C PHE A 165 2.59 0.18 -9.09
N PRO A 166 3.09 0.37 -10.32
CA PRO A 166 3.33 1.69 -10.88
C PRO A 166 2.02 2.31 -11.40
N ALA A 167 1.83 3.61 -11.18
CA ALA A 167 0.75 4.39 -11.79
C ALA A 167 1.25 5.73 -12.31
N VAL A 168 1.33 5.88 -13.64
CA VAL A 168 1.78 7.14 -14.25
C VAL A 168 0.66 7.78 -15.05
N VAL A 169 0.34 9.03 -14.70
CA VAL A 169 -0.68 9.85 -15.36
C VAL A 169 -0.07 11.12 -15.94
N VAL A 170 -0.61 11.57 -17.07
CA VAL A 170 -0.33 12.91 -17.62
C VAL A 170 -1.56 13.76 -17.35
N SER A 171 -1.37 14.97 -16.83
CA SER A 171 -2.47 15.87 -16.48
C SER A 171 -2.06 17.34 -16.68
N PRO A 172 -3.00 18.27 -16.97
CA PRO A 172 -2.69 19.69 -17.11
C PRO A 172 -2.10 20.33 -15.85
N SER A 173 -2.42 19.81 -14.66
CA SER A 173 -1.87 20.27 -13.39
C SER A 173 -1.64 19.11 -12.42
N ILE A 174 -0.84 19.35 -11.37
CA ILE A 174 -0.62 18.35 -10.31
C ILE A 174 -1.93 18.04 -9.60
N GLU A 175 -2.73 19.06 -9.27
CA GLU A 175 -4.01 18.93 -8.56
C GLU A 175 -4.99 18.03 -9.32
N GLN A 176 -5.17 18.27 -10.62
CA GLN A 176 -6.03 17.44 -11.47
C GLN A 176 -5.49 15.99 -11.58
N GLY A 177 -4.17 15.83 -11.63
CA GLY A 177 -3.53 14.51 -11.61
C GLY A 177 -3.80 13.75 -10.32
N ILE A 178 -3.73 14.41 -9.17
CA ILE A 178 -4.05 13.82 -7.86
C ILE A 178 -5.53 13.43 -7.82
N GLN A 179 -6.44 14.33 -8.20
CA GLN A 179 -7.87 14.04 -8.26
C GLN A 179 -8.18 12.83 -9.14
N THR A 180 -7.52 12.72 -10.30
CA THR A 180 -7.69 11.59 -11.22
C THR A 180 -7.25 10.29 -10.55
N LEU A 181 -6.07 10.27 -9.93
CA LEU A 181 -5.56 9.06 -9.28
C LEU A 181 -6.39 8.65 -8.07
N VAL A 182 -6.82 9.59 -7.23
CA VAL A 182 -7.59 9.29 -6.01
C VAL A 182 -8.97 8.71 -6.33
N GLN A 183 -9.60 9.17 -7.42
CA GLN A 183 -10.92 8.71 -7.82
C GLN A 183 -10.89 7.44 -8.68
N ALA A 184 -9.90 7.32 -9.57
CA ALA A 184 -9.90 6.31 -10.63
C ALA A 184 -8.83 5.22 -10.48
N ALA A 185 -7.91 5.29 -9.51
CA ALA A 185 -6.96 4.20 -9.28
C ALA A 185 -7.64 3.00 -8.59
N GLY A 186 -7.25 1.80 -9.02
CA GLY A 186 -7.78 0.54 -8.50
C GLY A 186 -8.91 -0.07 -9.33
N ILE A 187 -9.42 -1.22 -8.89
CA ILE A 187 -10.49 -1.99 -9.56
C ILE A 187 -11.41 -2.60 -8.49
N GLY A 188 -12.74 -2.39 -8.63
CA GLY A 188 -13.73 -2.92 -7.69
C GLY A 188 -13.51 -2.40 -6.27
N ALA A 189 -13.58 -3.29 -5.27
CA ALA A 189 -13.31 -2.99 -3.86
C ALA A 189 -11.84 -2.66 -3.56
N VAL A 190 -10.91 -3.00 -4.47
CA VAL A 190 -9.48 -2.71 -4.30
C VAL A 190 -9.17 -1.33 -4.89
N ARG A 191 -9.40 -0.29 -4.08
CA ARG A 191 -9.09 1.11 -4.41
C ARG A 191 -8.32 1.77 -3.27
N PRO A 192 -7.51 2.81 -3.54
CA PRO A 192 -6.81 3.52 -2.48
C PRO A 192 -7.78 4.02 -1.40
N ASN A 193 -7.51 3.68 -0.15
CA ASN A 193 -8.19 4.24 1.01
C ASN A 193 -7.32 5.26 1.76
N THR A 194 -6.03 5.31 1.42
CA THR A 194 -5.03 6.17 2.03
C THR A 194 -4.15 6.77 0.95
N VAL A 195 -3.93 8.08 1.00
CA VAL A 195 -2.99 8.78 0.11
C VAL A 195 -1.76 9.19 0.92
N LEU A 196 -0.59 8.75 0.46
CA LEU A 196 0.70 9.05 1.08
C LEU A 196 1.41 10.15 0.29
N ILE A 197 1.69 11.27 0.95
CA ILE A 197 2.30 12.46 0.34
C ILE A 197 3.47 12.98 1.17
N GLY A 198 4.36 13.75 0.55
CA GLY A 198 5.46 14.42 1.23
C GLY A 198 5.05 15.79 1.76
N TRP A 199 5.62 16.20 2.89
CA TRP A 199 5.46 17.56 3.41
C TRP A 199 6.04 18.61 2.46
N THR A 200 5.34 19.72 2.24
CA THR A 200 5.88 20.83 1.45
C THR A 200 6.69 21.79 2.33
N ARG A 201 7.92 22.10 1.90
CA ARG A 201 8.74 23.18 2.50
C ARG A 201 8.74 24.45 1.65
N ASP A 202 8.03 24.41 0.53
CA ASP A 202 8.01 25.49 -0.46
C ASP A 202 6.81 26.40 -0.17
N PRO A 203 7.04 27.67 0.22
CA PRO A 203 5.96 28.61 0.54
C PRO A 203 5.00 28.82 -0.63
N SER A 204 5.49 28.77 -1.88
CA SER A 204 4.67 28.98 -3.07
C SER A 204 3.63 27.88 -3.30
N ARG A 205 3.77 26.74 -2.63
CA ARG A 205 2.89 25.56 -2.78
C ARG A 205 1.97 25.34 -1.58
N ILE A 206 1.98 26.21 -0.58
CA ILE A 206 1.18 26.04 0.65
C ILE A 206 -0.31 25.98 0.32
N GLU A 207 -0.81 26.89 -0.50
CA GLU A 207 -2.21 26.95 -0.89
C GLU A 207 -2.65 25.69 -1.67
N THR A 208 -1.88 25.30 -2.70
CA THR A 208 -2.11 24.06 -3.46
C THR A 208 -2.05 22.82 -2.56
N PHE A 209 -1.14 22.79 -1.59
CA PHE A 209 -1.01 21.67 -0.65
C PHE A 209 -2.24 21.58 0.25
N GLY A 210 -2.70 22.68 0.85
CA GLY A 210 -3.93 22.72 1.64
C GLY A 210 -5.17 22.31 0.83
N THR A 211 -5.29 22.81 -0.40
CA THR A 211 -6.37 22.42 -1.33
C THR A 211 -6.31 20.92 -1.66
N THR A 212 -5.12 20.37 -1.86
CA THR A 212 -4.91 18.94 -2.09
C THR A 212 -5.36 18.12 -0.87
N LEU A 213 -4.98 18.53 0.34
CA LEU A 213 -5.41 17.87 1.58
C LEU A 213 -6.93 17.84 1.71
N ARG A 214 -7.59 18.99 1.53
CA ARG A 214 -9.06 19.07 1.56
C ARG A 214 -9.72 18.21 0.51
N THR A 215 -9.18 18.19 -0.72
CA THR A 215 -9.71 17.38 -1.81
C THR A 215 -9.65 15.89 -1.49
N ILE A 216 -8.52 15.41 -0.97
CA ILE A 216 -8.36 13.99 -0.60
C ILE A 216 -9.32 13.62 0.54
N ALA A 217 -9.43 14.46 1.56
CA ALA A 217 -10.34 14.24 2.67
C ALA A 217 -11.82 14.26 2.22
N GLY A 218 -12.20 15.20 1.35
CA GLY A 218 -13.54 15.29 0.76
C GLY A 218 -13.91 14.09 -0.11
N LEU A 219 -12.93 13.40 -0.68
CA LEU A 219 -13.11 12.12 -1.40
C LEU A 219 -13.17 10.90 -0.46
N GLY A 220 -13.22 11.11 0.86
CA GLY A 220 -13.33 10.06 1.86
C GLY A 220 -12.08 9.20 1.98
N ARG A 221 -10.89 9.75 1.69
CA ARG A 221 -9.61 9.03 1.81
C ARG A 221 -8.80 9.55 2.99
N SER A 222 -8.15 8.64 3.69
CA SER A 222 -7.20 9.00 4.73
C SER A 222 -5.95 9.61 4.09
N ILE A 223 -5.30 10.51 4.81
CA ILE A 223 -4.09 11.20 4.36
C ILE A 223 -2.97 10.87 5.33
N VAL A 224 -1.84 10.47 4.78
CA VAL A 224 -0.60 10.30 5.52
C VAL A 224 0.44 11.20 4.89
N VAL A 225 0.98 12.14 5.67
CA VAL A 225 2.03 13.04 5.23
C VAL A 225 3.33 12.68 5.93
N VAL A 226 4.37 12.37 5.14
CA VAL A 226 5.71 12.12 5.69
C VAL A 226 6.52 13.40 5.60
N LYS A 227 6.96 13.88 6.77
CA LYS A 227 7.95 14.94 6.92
C LYS A 227 9.22 14.31 7.47
N THR A 228 10.25 14.28 6.64
CA THR A 228 11.56 13.74 7.02
C THR A 228 12.63 14.80 6.74
N GLY A 229 13.78 14.69 7.39
CA GLY A 229 15.02 15.36 6.98
C GLY A 229 15.47 14.90 5.59
N GLU A 230 16.57 15.46 5.08
CA GLU A 230 17.22 14.89 3.89
C GLU A 230 17.70 13.47 4.25
N LEU A 231 16.95 12.46 3.82
CA LEU A 231 17.40 11.08 3.90
C LEU A 231 18.45 10.90 2.83
N ASP A 232 19.64 10.50 3.26
CA ASP A 232 20.64 9.98 2.35
C ASP A 232 20.05 8.77 1.60
N LYS A 233 20.29 8.71 0.29
CA LYS A 233 19.81 7.61 -0.54
C LYS A 233 20.38 6.27 -0.08
N GLU A 234 21.59 6.29 0.48
CA GLU A 234 22.26 5.08 0.99
C GLU A 234 21.52 4.49 2.20
N HIS A 235 20.98 5.33 3.08
CA HIS A 235 20.32 4.92 4.31
C HIS A 235 18.78 4.96 4.21
N ALA A 236 18.24 5.12 2.99
CA ALA A 236 16.81 5.32 2.80
C ALA A 236 15.98 4.10 3.25
N TRP A 237 16.55 2.90 3.18
CA TRP A 237 15.94 1.64 3.59
C TRP A 237 16.25 1.25 5.04
N GLU A 238 16.95 2.09 5.80
CA GLU A 238 17.26 1.82 7.21
C GLU A 238 16.24 2.51 8.13
N ALA A 239 15.72 1.75 9.09
CA ALA A 239 14.91 2.33 10.16
C ALA A 239 15.81 3.12 11.11
N GLN A 240 15.51 4.41 11.28
CA GLN A 240 16.20 5.27 12.23
C GLN A 240 16.18 4.67 13.64
N PRO A 241 17.24 4.85 14.45
CA PRO A 241 17.25 4.37 15.82
C PRO A 241 16.22 5.14 16.67
N GLY A 242 15.63 4.47 17.66
CA GLY A 242 14.68 5.07 18.59
C GLY A 242 13.36 4.30 18.71
N THR A 243 12.37 4.94 19.33
CA THR A 243 11.00 4.42 19.50
C THR A 243 10.06 4.89 18.39
N ILE A 244 8.91 4.22 18.26
CA ILE A 244 7.80 4.71 17.44
C ILE A 244 6.81 5.39 18.37
N ASP A 245 6.71 6.71 18.27
CA ASP A 245 5.89 7.52 19.17
C ASP A 245 4.56 7.88 18.49
N VAL A 246 3.45 7.57 19.14
CA VAL A 246 2.10 7.88 18.66
C VAL A 246 1.43 8.84 19.63
N TRP A 247 1.24 10.10 19.24
CA TRP A 247 0.59 11.10 20.07
C TRP A 247 -0.93 11.03 19.94
N TRP A 248 -1.56 10.40 20.93
CA TRP A 248 -2.99 10.18 20.99
C TRP A 248 -3.74 11.43 21.47
N ARG A 249 -4.49 12.06 20.55
CA ARG A 249 -5.37 13.21 20.83
C ARG A 249 -6.86 12.92 20.68
N GLY A 250 -7.22 11.64 20.55
CA GLY A 250 -8.61 11.21 20.36
C GLY A 250 -8.77 10.24 19.19
N ARG A 251 -10.00 9.74 19.04
CA ARG A 251 -10.31 8.63 18.12
C ARG A 251 -10.23 9.01 16.65
N VAL A 252 -10.51 10.27 16.30
CA VAL A 252 -10.61 10.74 14.90
C VAL A 252 -9.43 10.26 14.06
N ASN A 253 -8.20 10.47 14.53
CA ASN A 253 -6.98 10.01 13.86
C ASN A 253 -6.29 8.84 14.59
N GLY A 254 -6.57 8.69 15.89
CA GLY A 254 -5.84 7.77 16.78
C GLY A 254 -5.82 6.33 16.30
N THR A 255 -6.98 5.80 15.89
CA THR A 255 -7.10 4.41 15.42
C THR A 255 -6.17 4.12 14.24
N LEU A 256 -6.19 4.98 13.21
CA LEU A 256 -5.32 4.80 12.05
C LEU A 256 -3.84 4.92 12.43
N MET A 257 -3.47 5.90 13.27
CA MET A 257 -2.07 6.05 13.70
C MET A 257 -1.54 4.80 14.42
N VAL A 258 -2.34 4.24 15.33
CA VAL A 258 -1.98 3.02 16.06
C VAL A 258 -1.83 1.82 15.12
N LEU A 259 -2.74 1.67 14.14
CA LEU A 259 -2.64 0.63 13.12
C LEU A 259 -1.40 0.80 12.22
N LEU A 260 -1.10 2.03 11.78
CA LEU A 260 0.10 2.33 10.99
C LEU A 260 1.38 2.04 11.79
N ALA A 261 1.43 2.39 13.07
CA ALA A 261 2.55 2.06 13.95
C ALA A 261 2.74 0.55 14.10
N HIS A 262 1.65 -0.21 14.23
CA HIS A 262 1.70 -1.66 14.26
C HIS A 262 2.23 -2.24 12.94
N LEU A 263 1.76 -1.73 11.79
CA LEU A 263 2.21 -2.15 10.47
C LEU A 263 3.69 -1.88 10.24
N LEU A 264 4.24 -0.75 10.75
CA LEU A 264 5.67 -0.49 10.71
C LEU A 264 6.47 -1.63 11.35
N VAL A 265 6.14 -2.04 12.58
CA VAL A 265 6.87 -3.08 13.33
C VAL A 265 6.80 -4.48 12.69
N GLN A 266 5.88 -4.71 11.74
CA GLN A 266 5.83 -5.96 10.99
C GLN A 266 6.98 -6.11 9.98
N ASN A 267 7.59 -5.01 9.57
CA ASN A 267 8.75 -5.00 8.67
C ASN A 267 10.03 -5.40 9.41
N ASN A 268 11.00 -5.99 8.70
CA ASN A 268 12.24 -6.48 9.32
C ASN A 268 13.04 -5.35 9.97
N GLU A 269 13.07 -4.18 9.34
CA GLU A 269 13.83 -2.99 9.72
C GLU A 269 13.32 -2.39 11.05
N TRP A 270 12.03 -2.52 11.29
CA TRP A 270 11.34 -1.99 12.46
C TRP A 270 11.05 -3.06 13.52
N ARG A 271 11.44 -4.32 13.28
CA ARG A 271 11.11 -5.43 14.17
C ARG A 271 11.74 -5.20 15.56
N GLY A 272 10.90 -5.31 16.59
CA GLY A 272 11.34 -5.15 17.98
C GLY A 272 11.43 -3.70 18.47
N ARG A 273 11.16 -2.71 17.62
CA ARG A 273 11.01 -1.31 18.05
C ARG A 273 9.80 -1.17 18.98
N MET A 274 9.96 -0.42 20.06
CA MET A 274 8.87 -0.17 21.02
C MET A 274 7.95 0.90 20.48
N ILE A 275 6.65 0.62 20.45
CA ILE A 275 5.60 1.61 20.21
C ILE A 275 5.26 2.28 21.54
N ARG A 276 5.31 3.61 21.61
CA ARG A 276 4.86 4.40 22.76
C ARG A 276 3.58 5.13 22.38
N LEU A 277 2.48 4.83 23.07
CA LEU A 277 1.23 5.55 22.93
C LEU A 277 1.20 6.68 23.95
N ILE A 278 1.36 7.91 23.48
CA ILE A 278 1.63 9.09 24.32
C ILE A 278 0.39 9.98 24.38
N ARG A 279 0.02 10.46 25.57
CA ARG A 279 -1.05 11.46 25.76
C ARG A 279 -0.56 12.56 26.70
N ALA A 280 -0.63 13.82 26.25
CA ALA A 280 -0.45 14.97 27.11
C ALA A 280 -1.75 15.30 27.86
N ILE A 281 -1.64 15.59 29.16
CA ILE A 281 -2.72 16.06 30.03
C ILE A 281 -2.26 17.29 30.82
N PRO A 282 -3.16 18.21 31.20
CA PRO A 282 -2.79 19.44 31.89
C PRO A 282 -2.53 19.28 33.40
N SER A 283 -2.94 18.16 34.01
CA SER A 283 -2.86 17.98 35.47
C SER A 283 -2.62 16.53 35.85
N GLU A 284 -1.78 16.31 36.88
CA GLU A 284 -1.50 15.00 37.47
C GLU A 284 -2.77 14.27 37.93
N ALA A 285 -3.82 15.02 38.34
CA ALA A 285 -5.07 14.44 38.83
C ALA A 285 -5.74 13.49 37.81
N GLY A 286 -5.54 13.71 36.50
CA GLY A 286 -6.10 12.88 35.44
C GLY A 286 -5.18 11.74 34.96
N ARG A 287 -4.00 11.56 35.55
CA ARG A 287 -2.98 10.63 35.03
C ARG A 287 -3.44 9.17 35.06
N GLU A 288 -3.96 8.72 36.19
CA GLU A 288 -4.38 7.32 36.36
C GLU A 288 -5.51 6.95 35.39
N GLU A 289 -6.49 7.86 35.19
CA GLU A 289 -7.57 7.67 34.24
C GLU A 289 -7.05 7.63 32.79
N ALA A 290 -6.15 8.55 32.44
CA ALA A 290 -5.54 8.59 31.12
C ALA A 290 -4.73 7.31 30.83
N GLU A 291 -3.94 6.85 31.79
CA GLU A 291 -3.13 5.63 31.66
C GLU A 291 -4.01 4.38 31.54
N LYS A 292 -5.05 4.25 32.38
CA LYS A 292 -6.06 3.17 32.26
C LYS A 292 -6.71 3.17 30.88
N HIS A 293 -7.07 4.35 30.36
CA HIS A 293 -7.66 4.46 29.03
C HIS A 293 -6.69 4.03 27.92
N LEU A 294 -5.43 4.49 27.96
CA LEU A 294 -4.42 4.08 26.97
C LEU A 294 -4.14 2.57 27.02
N ASN A 295 -4.00 2.00 28.22
CA ASN A 295 -3.79 0.56 28.38
C ASN A 295 -4.97 -0.25 27.83
N ARG A 296 -6.21 0.18 28.10
CA ARG A 296 -7.39 -0.45 27.51
C ARG A 296 -7.38 -0.41 25.97
N LEU A 297 -6.97 0.71 25.37
CA LEU A 297 -6.85 0.81 23.90
C LEU A 297 -5.78 -0.15 23.36
N ILE A 298 -4.64 -0.26 24.03
CA ILE A 298 -3.54 -1.16 23.65
C ILE A 298 -4.01 -2.63 23.73
N GLU A 299 -4.72 -3.01 24.79
CA GLU A 299 -5.29 -4.34 24.97
C GLU A 299 -6.32 -4.69 23.90
N LEU A 300 -7.27 -3.79 23.64
CA LEU A 300 -8.31 -3.98 22.62
C LEU A 300 -7.70 -4.11 21.22
N ALA A 301 -6.71 -3.27 20.91
CA ALA A 301 -5.98 -3.32 19.64
C ALA A 301 -5.04 -4.54 19.53
N ARG A 302 -4.72 -5.21 20.64
CA ARG A 302 -3.76 -6.33 20.73
C ARG A 302 -2.38 -5.99 20.17
N ILE A 303 -1.94 -4.76 20.39
CA ILE A 303 -0.64 -4.27 19.92
C ILE A 303 0.35 -4.26 21.08
N ARG A 304 1.61 -4.60 20.81
CA ARG A 304 2.69 -4.45 21.78
C ARG A 304 3.13 -2.99 21.84
N ALA A 305 2.52 -2.21 22.74
CA ALA A 305 2.84 -0.81 22.96
C ALA A 305 2.91 -0.49 24.46
N GLN A 306 3.58 0.61 24.80
CA GLN A 306 3.65 1.17 26.15
C GLN A 306 2.81 2.44 26.23
N SER A 307 1.93 2.55 27.24
CA SER A 307 1.25 3.81 27.54
C SER A 307 2.20 4.80 28.21
N VAL A 308 2.20 6.05 27.75
CA VAL A 308 2.97 7.13 28.34
C VAL A 308 2.06 8.33 28.53
N VAL A 309 1.88 8.77 29.77
CA VAL A 309 1.13 9.98 30.09
C VAL A 309 2.12 11.08 30.47
N VAL A 310 2.01 12.23 29.80
CA VAL A 310 2.89 13.38 29.98
C VAL A 310 2.07 14.52 30.54
N ILE A 311 2.58 15.18 31.57
CA ILE A 311 1.92 16.34 32.15
C ILE A 311 2.60 17.57 31.58
N ALA A 312 1.83 18.35 30.81
CA ALA A 312 2.34 19.52 30.14
C ALA A 312 1.21 20.50 29.86
N ASP A 313 1.47 21.78 30.14
CA ASP A 313 0.59 22.88 29.74
C ASP A 313 0.73 23.19 28.24
N ASP A 314 1.95 23.08 27.70
CA ASP A 314 2.21 23.16 26.27
C ASP A 314 2.55 21.79 25.66
N VAL A 315 1.65 21.32 24.80
CA VAL A 315 1.80 20.07 24.05
C VAL A 315 3.01 20.12 23.11
N THR A 316 3.37 21.30 22.61
CA THR A 316 4.48 21.47 21.65
C THR A 316 5.80 21.14 22.32
N THR A 317 6.11 21.78 23.45
CA THR A 317 7.30 21.46 24.25
C THR A 317 7.32 20.00 24.67
N ALA A 318 6.18 19.44 25.11
CA ALA A 318 6.09 18.02 25.48
C ALA A 318 6.46 17.08 24.33
N ILE A 319 6.03 17.38 23.10
CA ILE A 319 6.39 16.61 21.91
C ILE A 319 7.90 16.65 21.69
N HIS A 320 8.52 17.83 21.75
CA HIS A 320 9.96 17.97 21.54
C HIS A 320 10.77 17.26 22.62
N GLU A 321 10.38 17.36 23.90
CA GLU A 321 11.12 16.73 24.99
C GLU A 321 11.02 15.19 24.96
N VAL A 322 9.80 14.67 24.76
CA VAL A 322 9.56 13.22 24.87
C VAL A 322 9.96 12.48 23.60
N SER A 323 9.77 13.10 22.43
CA SER A 323 9.98 12.47 21.13
C SER A 323 11.28 12.91 20.42
N ALA A 324 12.16 13.68 21.07
CA ALA A 324 13.46 14.08 20.49
C ALA A 324 14.33 12.91 19.97
N SER A 325 14.27 11.76 20.66
CA SER A 325 15.02 10.54 20.31
C SER A 325 14.17 9.47 19.63
N ALA A 326 12.94 9.81 19.25
CA ALA A 326 12.07 8.88 18.54
C ALA A 326 12.56 8.68 17.10
N ALA A 327 12.49 7.45 16.62
CA ALA A 327 12.77 7.11 15.23
C ALA A 327 11.70 7.72 14.31
N VAL A 328 10.43 7.57 14.73
CA VAL A 328 9.25 8.11 14.06
C VAL A 328 8.30 8.68 15.10
N THR A 329 7.82 9.90 14.84
CA THR A 329 6.73 10.52 15.61
C THR A 329 5.47 10.58 14.75
N MET A 330 4.34 10.10 15.25
CA MET A 330 3.03 10.16 14.58
C MET A 330 2.13 11.17 15.27
N LEU A 331 1.61 12.13 14.50
CA LEU A 331 0.69 13.16 14.99
C LEU A 331 -0.58 13.20 14.14
N GLY A 332 -1.73 13.37 14.79
CA GLY A 332 -3.00 13.59 14.10
C GLY A 332 -3.17 15.05 13.66
N PHE A 333 -3.72 15.28 12.47
CA PHE A 333 -4.11 16.62 12.02
C PHE A 333 -5.49 16.61 11.36
N THR A 334 -6.04 17.81 11.17
CA THR A 334 -7.23 18.06 10.36
C THR A 334 -6.82 18.94 9.19
N PRO A 335 -7.23 18.65 7.95
CA PRO A 335 -6.96 19.52 6.80
C PRO A 335 -7.37 20.97 7.10
N PRO A 336 -6.59 21.98 6.66
CA PRO A 336 -6.91 23.37 6.92
C PRO A 336 -8.16 23.80 6.17
N GLU A 337 -8.96 24.68 6.79
CA GLU A 337 -10.01 25.41 6.11
C GLU A 337 -9.41 26.36 5.04
N PRO A 338 -10.16 26.69 3.97
CA PRO A 338 -9.71 27.66 2.97
C PRO A 338 -9.26 28.98 3.61
N GLY A 339 -8.11 29.50 3.20
CA GLY A 339 -7.52 30.73 3.72
C GLY A 339 -6.74 30.58 5.03
N HIS A 340 -6.68 29.37 5.60
CA HIS A 340 -5.93 29.06 6.83
C HIS A 340 -4.74 28.12 6.58
N GLU A 341 -4.29 28.00 5.33
CA GLU A 341 -3.21 27.08 4.96
C GLU A 341 -1.87 27.47 5.59
N GLU A 342 -1.53 28.76 5.61
CA GLU A 342 -0.28 29.24 6.21
C GLU A 342 -0.23 28.98 7.70
N SER A 343 -1.27 29.36 8.45
CA SER A 343 -1.35 29.14 9.89
C SER A 343 -1.33 27.65 10.25
N PHE A 344 -1.91 26.79 9.41
CA PHE A 344 -1.81 25.35 9.54
C PHE A 344 -0.38 24.84 9.35
N ILE A 345 0.33 25.29 8.30
CA ILE A 345 1.72 24.90 8.06
C ILE A 345 2.61 25.35 9.22
N GLU A 346 2.45 26.59 9.69
CA GLU A 346 3.17 27.12 10.86
C GLU A 346 2.88 26.28 12.10
N ALA A 347 1.61 25.99 12.40
CA ALA A 347 1.23 25.18 13.54
C ALA A 347 1.84 23.78 13.48
N MET A 348 1.81 23.12 12.32
CA MET A 348 2.40 21.79 12.13
C MET A 348 3.92 21.83 12.18
N ASN A 349 4.57 22.87 11.63
CA ASN A 349 6.01 23.05 11.72
C ASN A 349 6.46 23.22 13.18
N ARG A 350 5.74 23.98 14.01
CA ARG A 350 6.03 24.09 15.45
C ARG A 350 6.04 22.72 16.16
N PHE A 351 5.14 21.80 15.79
CA PHE A 351 5.10 20.47 16.39
C PHE A 351 6.19 19.52 15.88
N THR A 352 6.81 19.80 14.73
CA THR A 352 7.60 18.80 13.99
C THR A 352 9.01 19.22 13.65
N ASP A 353 9.34 20.51 13.67
CA ASP A 353 10.68 21.01 13.41
C ASP A 353 11.64 20.63 14.53
N GLY A 354 12.79 20.05 14.18
CA GLY A 354 13.77 19.56 15.16
C GLY A 354 13.56 18.12 15.60
N LEU A 355 12.42 17.50 15.25
CA LEU A 355 12.23 16.05 15.38
C LEU A 355 12.88 15.31 14.21
N GLY A 356 13.04 14.00 14.37
CA GLY A 356 13.39 13.07 13.29
C GLY A 356 12.27 12.93 12.25
N THR A 357 12.00 11.70 11.79
CA THR A 357 10.90 11.51 10.84
C THR A 357 9.56 11.70 11.56
N THR A 358 8.70 12.55 10.99
CA THR A 358 7.33 12.76 11.46
C THR A 358 6.32 12.30 10.42
N ILE A 359 5.30 11.57 10.86
CA ILE A 359 4.17 11.12 10.07
C ILE A 359 2.91 11.82 10.57
N LEU A 360 2.35 12.69 9.75
CA LEU A 360 1.11 13.38 10.05
C LEU A 360 -0.06 12.61 9.45
N VAL A 361 -1.10 12.35 10.24
CA VAL A 361 -2.21 11.48 9.84
C VAL A 361 -3.55 12.21 9.98
N SER A 362 -4.34 12.17 8.91
CA SER A 362 -5.76 12.57 8.90
C SER A 362 -6.57 11.37 8.42
N SER A 363 -7.38 10.77 9.28
CA SER A 363 -8.19 9.60 8.94
C SER A 363 -9.54 9.99 8.36
N ALA A 364 -9.99 9.24 7.35
CA ALA A 364 -11.36 9.30 6.85
C ALA A 364 -12.31 8.35 7.61
N GLY A 365 -11.85 7.67 8.66
CA GLY A 365 -12.62 6.67 9.40
C GLY A 365 -12.65 5.30 8.72
N GLY A 366 -13.64 4.47 9.07
CA GLY A 366 -13.81 3.11 8.55
C GLY A 366 -12.94 2.04 9.22
N MET A 367 -12.28 2.38 10.33
CA MET A 367 -11.53 1.45 11.18
C MET A 367 -12.04 1.57 12.61
N ASP A 368 -12.13 0.44 13.30
CA ASP A 368 -12.49 0.39 14.71
C ASP A 368 -11.60 -0.62 15.44
N LEU A 369 -11.01 -0.19 16.56
CA LEU A 369 -10.20 -1.04 17.45
C LEU A 369 -11.07 -1.78 18.46
N GLU A 370 -12.32 -1.35 18.68
CA GLU A 370 -13.21 -1.85 19.74
C GLU A 370 -14.35 -2.74 19.24
N ALA A 371 -14.62 -2.72 17.92
CA ALA A 371 -15.63 -3.57 17.28
C ALA A 371 -15.32 -5.06 17.43
#